data_AF-A0A078L0Z4-F1
#
_entry.id   AF-A0A078L0Z4-F1
#
_cell.length_a   1.000
_cell.length_b   1.000
_cell.length_c   1.000
_cell.angle_alpha   90.00
_cell.angle_beta   90.00
_cell.angle_gamma   90.00
#
_symmetry.space_group_name_H-M   'P 1'
#
loop_
_entity.id
_entity.type
_entity.pdbx_description
1 polymer ?
#
loop_
_entity_poly.entity_id
_entity_poly.type
_entity_poly.pdbx_seq_one_letter_code
_entity_poly.pdbx_strand_id
1 'polypeptide(L)'
;MAEATLKLIFALITFLIILLGGWYPFKKRVKHEEHHDFPIGETLATGVFLGAALLHMLPESGALFLERGYHYPWAYLITGAVFLFFLWFEHLGKELYQHHNASHPAFAILAWGMLSIHSIMLGTALGLNHSNSVIIMLFLAIITHKWAESFAIAVQLNKSTLSRRQSICFFLSFSLMTPLGILIGWYFGHGVETNSIFDPVLIAASAGTFLYLGTLHGLEQCVMVERCCNLRDFSFVIIGFGLMAAVASYV
;
A
#
# COMPACT_ATOMS: atom_id res chain seq x y z
N MET A 1 14.28 27.21 -3.57
CA MET A 1 15.04 26.38 -4.54
C MET A 1 15.44 25.03 -3.96
N ALA A 2 16.03 24.96 -2.76
CA ALA A 2 16.45 23.69 -2.15
C ALA A 2 15.29 22.69 -1.93
N GLU A 3 14.13 23.14 -1.42
CA GLU A 3 12.95 22.28 -1.20
C GLU A 3 12.40 21.67 -2.49
N ALA A 4 12.32 22.44 -3.58
CA ALA A 4 11.85 21.96 -4.87
C ALA A 4 12.77 20.86 -5.41
N THR A 5 14.10 21.07 -5.32
CA THR A 5 15.08 20.05 -5.69
C THR A 5 14.94 18.79 -4.83
N LEU A 6 14.73 18.93 -3.53
CA LEU A 6 14.53 17.80 -2.62
C LEU A 6 13.28 16.98 -2.98
N LYS A 7 12.15 17.64 -3.21
CA LYS A 7 10.88 17.01 -3.61
C LYS A 7 11.02 16.25 -4.94
N LEU A 8 11.74 16.80 -5.91
CA LEU A 8 12.02 16.14 -7.18
C LEU A 8 12.93 14.90 -7.01
N ILE A 9 13.98 15.01 -6.19
CA ILE A 9 14.86 13.86 -5.89
C ILE A 9 14.05 12.75 -5.21
N PHE A 10 13.21 13.08 -4.23
CA PHE A 10 12.37 12.11 -3.55
C PHE A 10 11.35 11.48 -4.48
N ALA A 11 10.70 12.25 -5.35
CA ALA A 11 9.81 11.71 -6.38
C ALA A 11 10.53 10.70 -7.30
N LEU A 12 11.75 11.01 -7.74
CA LEU A 12 12.56 10.10 -8.56
C LEU A 12 12.97 8.83 -7.80
N ILE A 13 13.45 8.96 -6.56
CA ILE A 13 13.85 7.80 -5.75
C ILE A 13 12.65 6.90 -5.48
N THR A 14 11.51 7.47 -5.08
CA THR A 14 10.29 6.69 -4.83
C THR A 14 9.81 5.99 -6.09
N PHE A 15 9.84 6.66 -7.25
CA PHE A 15 9.53 6.03 -8.54
C PHE A 15 10.45 4.82 -8.82
N LEU A 16 11.76 4.98 -8.63
CA LEU A 16 12.73 3.89 -8.83
C LEU A 16 12.50 2.73 -7.84
N ILE A 17 12.23 3.02 -6.57
CA ILE A 17 11.92 2.00 -5.56
C ILE A 17 10.66 1.22 -5.95
N ILE A 18 9.62 1.91 -6.42
CA ILE A 18 8.41 1.24 -6.91
C ILE A 18 8.77 0.31 -8.07
N LEU A 19 9.47 0.80 -9.09
CA LEU A 19 9.87 -0.03 -10.23
C LEU A 19 10.70 -1.25 -9.80
N LEU A 20 11.66 -1.08 -8.90
CA LEU A 20 12.49 -2.17 -8.38
C LEU A 20 11.67 -3.19 -7.59
N GLY A 21 10.74 -2.74 -6.74
CA GLY A 21 9.85 -3.61 -5.96
C GLY A 21 8.98 -4.50 -6.84
N GLY A 22 8.43 -3.98 -7.93
CA GLY A 22 7.59 -4.77 -8.84
C GLY A 22 8.34 -5.48 -9.97
N TRP A 23 9.59 -5.10 -10.26
CA TRP A 23 10.39 -5.71 -11.32
C TRP A 23 10.55 -7.23 -11.13
N TYR A 24 10.77 -7.68 -9.89
CA TYR A 24 11.02 -9.08 -9.60
C TYR A 24 9.82 -9.99 -9.90
N PRO A 25 8.58 -9.67 -9.46
CA PRO A 25 7.36 -10.37 -9.89
C PRO A 25 7.18 -10.43 -11.41
N PHE A 26 7.32 -9.31 -12.11
CA PHE A 26 7.14 -9.27 -13.56
C PHE A 26 8.23 -10.06 -14.32
N LYS A 27 9.49 -10.00 -13.88
CA LYS A 27 10.59 -10.74 -14.52
C LYS A 27 10.40 -12.25 -14.42
N LYS A 28 9.88 -12.77 -13.30
CA LYS A 28 9.62 -14.20 -13.15
C LYS A 28 8.47 -14.68 -14.02
N ARG A 29 7.40 -13.89 -14.18
CA ARG A 29 6.30 -14.20 -15.13
C ARG A 29 6.76 -14.36 -16.58
N VAL A 30 7.90 -13.77 -16.96
CA VAL A 30 8.47 -13.93 -18.33
C VAL A 30 9.12 -15.29 -18.54
N LYS A 31 9.66 -15.90 -17.48
CA LYS A 31 10.48 -17.11 -17.61
C LYS A 31 9.66 -18.41 -17.54
N HIS A 32 8.52 -18.40 -16.87
CA HIS A 32 7.66 -19.56 -16.70
C HIS A 32 6.19 -19.11 -16.68
N GLU A 33 5.31 -19.85 -17.38
CA GLU A 33 3.86 -19.56 -17.42
C GLU A 33 3.11 -20.00 -16.13
N GLU A 34 3.81 -20.61 -15.17
CA GLU A 34 3.24 -21.08 -13.90
C GLU A 34 3.28 -20.03 -12.77
N HIS A 35 2.31 -20.10 -11.87
CA HIS A 35 2.23 -19.28 -10.66
C HIS A 35 3.37 -19.61 -9.70
N HIS A 36 4.32 -18.69 -9.54
CA HIS A 36 5.38 -18.80 -8.55
C HIS A 36 5.08 -17.93 -7.33
N ASP A 37 5.15 -18.55 -6.16
CA ASP A 37 5.13 -17.83 -4.89
C ASP A 37 6.48 -17.18 -4.60
N PHE A 38 6.43 -16.09 -3.86
CA PHE A 38 7.61 -15.32 -3.45
C PHE A 38 7.72 -15.31 -1.91
N PRO A 39 8.11 -16.42 -1.27
CA PRO A 39 7.86 -16.65 0.16
C PRO A 39 8.43 -15.55 1.05
N ILE A 40 9.70 -15.19 0.87
CA ILE A 40 10.39 -14.19 1.70
C ILE A 40 9.84 -12.77 1.43
N GLY A 41 9.60 -12.43 0.16
CA GLY A 41 9.11 -11.11 -0.22
C GLY A 41 7.68 -10.87 0.24
N GLU A 42 6.80 -11.86 0.05
CA GLU A 42 5.38 -11.81 0.45
C GLU A 42 5.24 -11.77 1.97
N THR A 43 5.99 -12.58 2.71
CA THR A 43 5.93 -12.59 4.19
C THR A 43 6.48 -11.31 4.80
N LEU A 44 7.59 -10.78 4.29
CA LEU A 44 8.11 -9.48 4.73
C LEU A 44 7.13 -8.34 4.41
N ALA A 45 6.58 -8.31 3.19
CA ALA A 45 5.58 -7.31 2.78
C ALA A 45 4.30 -7.40 3.62
N THR A 46 3.88 -8.62 3.98
CA THR A 46 2.71 -8.88 4.86
C THR A 46 2.90 -8.21 6.23
N GLY A 47 4.08 -8.41 6.84
CA GLY A 47 4.43 -7.73 8.11
C GLY A 47 4.45 -6.21 7.99
N VAL A 48 5.02 -5.69 6.91
CA VAL A 48 5.04 -4.26 6.61
C VAL A 48 3.63 -3.70 6.43
N PHE A 49 2.73 -4.39 5.74
CA PHE A 49 1.34 -3.95 5.59
C PHE A 49 0.57 -3.93 6.91
N LEU A 50 0.74 -4.97 7.73
CA LEU A 50 0.13 -5.00 9.05
C LEU A 50 0.62 -3.85 9.93
N GLY A 51 1.93 -3.57 9.91
CA GLY A 51 2.53 -2.45 10.64
C GLY A 51 2.07 -1.09 10.11
N ALA A 52 2.03 -0.89 8.79
CA ALA A 52 1.57 0.35 8.16
C ALA A 52 0.10 0.64 8.48
N ALA A 53 -0.77 -0.36 8.42
CA ALA A 53 -2.17 -0.21 8.77
C ALA A 53 -2.36 0.20 10.24
N LEU A 54 -1.74 -0.55 11.16
CA LEU A 54 -2.01 -0.42 12.60
C LEU A 54 -1.23 0.70 13.30
N LEU A 55 0.01 0.96 12.87
CA LEU A 55 0.93 1.85 13.59
C LEU A 55 1.07 3.23 12.94
N HIS A 56 0.63 3.39 11.69
CA HIS A 56 0.77 4.64 10.96
C HIS A 56 -0.60 5.18 10.52
N MET A 57 -1.30 4.47 9.64
CA MET A 57 -2.46 5.02 8.94
C MET A 57 -3.72 5.10 9.81
N LEU A 58 -4.00 4.05 10.59
CA LEU A 58 -5.16 4.04 11.48
C LEU A 58 -5.03 5.08 12.62
N PRO A 59 -3.89 5.20 13.33
CA PRO A 59 -3.68 6.27 14.30
C PRO A 59 -3.76 7.67 13.69
N GLU A 60 -3.13 7.90 12.53
CA GLU A 60 -3.13 9.19 11.83
C GLU A 60 -4.54 9.63 11.44
N SER A 61 -5.32 8.73 10.82
CA SER A 61 -6.73 9.01 10.51
C SER A 61 -7.53 9.32 11.78
N GLY A 62 -7.30 8.60 12.87
CA GLY A 62 -7.93 8.85 14.17
C GLY A 62 -7.64 10.25 14.71
N ALA A 63 -6.37 10.67 14.68
CA ALA A 63 -5.97 12.01 15.08
C ALA A 63 -6.64 13.09 14.22
N LEU A 64 -6.66 12.90 12.89
CA LEU A 64 -7.28 13.84 11.95
C LEU A 64 -8.81 13.98 12.14
N PHE A 65 -9.51 12.91 12.54
CA PHE A 65 -10.93 12.98 12.92
C PHE A 65 -11.13 13.75 14.23
N LEU A 66 -10.29 13.49 15.24
CA LEU A 66 -10.36 14.17 16.53
C LEU A 66 -10.06 15.67 16.40
N GLU A 67 -9.05 16.05 15.63
CA GLU A 67 -8.72 17.45 15.31
C GLU A 67 -9.89 18.19 14.66
N ARG A 68 -10.73 17.48 13.90
CA ARG A 68 -11.92 18.01 13.24
C ARG A 68 -13.19 17.95 14.12
N GLY A 69 -13.05 17.59 15.40
CA GLY A 69 -14.16 17.55 16.36
C GLY A 69 -15.03 16.27 16.31
N TYR A 70 -14.60 15.24 15.59
CA TYR A 70 -15.31 13.96 15.56
C TYR A 70 -14.77 13.01 16.64
N HIS A 71 -15.51 12.89 17.75
CA HIS A 71 -15.11 12.05 18.89
C HIS A 71 -15.46 10.57 18.75
N TYR A 72 -16.38 10.23 17.85
CA TYR A 72 -16.69 8.82 17.55
C TYR A 72 -15.51 8.19 16.77
N PRO A 73 -15.16 6.91 16.99
CA PRO A 73 -14.01 6.24 16.36
C PRO A 73 -14.23 5.93 14.87
N TRP A 74 -14.46 6.96 14.05
CA TRP A 74 -14.73 6.84 12.61
C TRP A 74 -13.61 6.18 11.84
N ALA A 75 -12.35 6.46 12.20
CA ALA A 75 -11.20 5.79 11.59
C ALA A 75 -11.31 4.26 11.69
N TYR A 76 -11.57 3.75 12.90
CA TYR A 76 -11.73 2.32 13.16
C TYR A 76 -12.95 1.72 12.45
N LEU A 77 -14.08 2.44 12.44
CA LEU A 77 -15.28 2.01 11.73
C LEU A 77 -15.02 1.86 10.22
N ILE A 78 -14.41 2.87 9.61
CA ILE A 78 -14.13 2.88 8.16
C ILE A 78 -13.09 1.81 7.81
N THR A 79 -12.00 1.71 8.59
CA THR A 79 -10.99 0.66 8.42
C THR A 79 -11.61 -0.73 8.50
N GLY A 80 -12.46 -0.99 9.50
CA GLY A 80 -13.17 -2.27 9.64
C GLY A 80 -14.15 -2.52 8.50
N ALA A 81 -14.92 -1.51 8.07
CA ALA A 81 -15.87 -1.63 6.97
C ALA A 81 -15.16 -1.96 5.64
N VAL A 82 -14.04 -1.29 5.34
CA VAL A 82 -13.26 -1.58 4.13
C VAL A 82 -12.61 -2.97 4.23
N PHE A 83 -12.04 -3.34 5.37
CA PHE A 83 -11.50 -4.68 5.59
C PHE A 83 -12.56 -5.77 5.30
N LEU A 84 -13.76 -5.64 5.86
CA LEU A 84 -14.86 -6.58 5.66
C LEU A 84 -15.36 -6.57 4.21
N PHE A 85 -15.37 -5.40 3.56
CA PHE A 85 -15.74 -5.29 2.16
C PHE A 85 -14.77 -6.07 1.25
N PHE A 86 -13.46 -5.94 1.45
CA PHE A 86 -12.46 -6.70 0.69
C PHE A 86 -12.58 -8.21 0.93
N LEU A 87 -12.82 -8.62 2.18
CA LEU A 87 -13.06 -10.02 2.55
C LEU A 87 -14.29 -10.59 1.85
N TRP A 88 -15.41 -9.86 1.92
CA TRP A 88 -16.63 -10.25 1.22
C TRP A 88 -16.43 -10.31 -0.29
N PHE A 89 -15.70 -9.36 -0.87
CA PHE A 89 -15.42 -9.31 -2.30
C PHE A 89 -14.54 -10.47 -2.77
N GLU A 90 -13.52 -10.85 -2.00
CA GLU A 90 -12.69 -12.03 -2.30
C GLU A 90 -13.51 -13.32 -2.22
N HIS A 91 -14.35 -13.47 -1.18
CA HIS A 91 -15.21 -14.64 -1.03
C HIS A 91 -16.23 -14.76 -2.17
N LEU A 92 -16.88 -13.64 -2.53
CA LEU A 92 -17.79 -13.58 -3.68
C LEU A 92 -17.07 -13.95 -4.98
N GLY A 93 -15.83 -13.49 -5.17
CA GLY A 93 -15.00 -13.85 -6.31
C GLY A 93 -14.70 -15.35 -6.38
N LYS A 94 -14.40 -16.00 -5.25
CA LYS A 94 -14.16 -17.45 -5.15
C LYS A 94 -15.43 -18.25 -5.46
N GLU A 95 -16.59 -17.82 -4.95
CA GLU A 95 -17.86 -18.55 -5.14
C GLU A 95 -18.41 -18.43 -6.57
N LEU A 96 -18.30 -17.25 -7.19
CA LEU A 96 -18.77 -17.04 -8.57
C LEU A 96 -17.88 -17.75 -9.61
N TYR A 97 -16.62 -18.03 -9.27
CA TYR A 97 -15.62 -18.60 -10.18
C TYR A 97 -15.05 -19.91 -9.64
N GLN A 98 -15.89 -20.94 -9.50
CA GLN A 98 -15.49 -22.27 -9.04
C GLN A 98 -14.58 -23.06 -10.00
N HIS A 99 -14.19 -22.54 -11.17
CA HIS A 99 -13.58 -23.37 -12.21
C HIS A 99 -12.14 -23.08 -12.66
N HIS A 100 -11.47 -21.98 -12.28
CA HIS A 100 -10.06 -21.75 -12.66
C HIS A 100 -9.27 -21.17 -11.47
N ASN A 101 -8.07 -21.70 -11.21
CA ASN A 101 -7.11 -21.25 -10.16
C ASN A 101 -6.61 -19.79 -10.32
N ALA A 102 -7.22 -18.98 -11.18
CA ALA A 102 -6.84 -17.60 -11.45
C ALA A 102 -7.80 -16.62 -10.75
N SER A 103 -7.23 -15.70 -9.98
CA SER A 103 -8.01 -14.66 -9.29
C SER A 103 -8.66 -13.70 -10.31
N HIS A 104 -9.94 -13.38 -10.10
CA HIS A 104 -10.68 -12.45 -10.96
C HIS A 104 -10.01 -11.06 -10.95
N PRO A 105 -9.91 -10.37 -12.10
CA PRO A 105 -9.15 -9.12 -12.22
C PRO A 105 -9.75 -7.99 -11.40
N ALA A 106 -11.03 -8.05 -11.05
CA ALA A 106 -11.69 -7.03 -10.27
C ALA A 106 -11.04 -6.80 -8.90
N PHE A 107 -10.55 -7.86 -8.24
CA PHE A 107 -9.88 -7.72 -6.96
C PHE A 107 -8.54 -6.98 -7.11
N ALA A 108 -7.73 -7.35 -8.09
CA ALA A 108 -6.47 -6.68 -8.39
C ALA A 108 -6.67 -5.21 -8.84
N ILE A 109 -7.73 -4.93 -9.61
CA ILE A 109 -8.08 -3.56 -10.04
C ILE A 109 -8.56 -2.72 -8.86
N LEU A 110 -9.37 -3.30 -7.95
CA LEU A 110 -9.89 -2.59 -6.79
C LEU A 110 -8.77 -2.26 -5.80
N ALA A 111 -7.88 -3.22 -5.52
CA ALA A 111 -6.67 -2.98 -4.74
C ALA A 111 -5.77 -1.92 -5.41
N TRP A 112 -5.53 -2.02 -6.72
CA TRP A 112 -4.80 -1.01 -7.48
C TRP A 112 -5.43 0.39 -7.33
N GLY A 113 -6.74 0.51 -7.42
CA GLY A 113 -7.45 1.78 -7.31
C GLY A 113 -7.29 2.42 -5.94
N MET A 114 -7.54 1.67 -4.86
CA MET A 114 -7.41 2.19 -3.49
C MET A 114 -5.97 2.58 -3.16
N LEU A 115 -5.01 1.71 -3.50
CA LEU A 115 -3.58 1.96 -3.28
C LEU A 115 -3.07 3.12 -4.15
N SER A 116 -3.59 3.32 -5.35
CA SER A 116 -3.26 4.47 -6.20
C SER A 116 -3.75 5.79 -5.59
N ILE A 117 -4.97 5.84 -5.06
CA ILE A 117 -5.51 7.03 -4.39
C ILE A 117 -4.67 7.34 -3.15
N HIS A 118 -4.39 6.34 -2.32
CA HIS A 118 -3.49 6.45 -1.18
C HIS A 118 -2.11 6.99 -1.56
N SER A 119 -1.53 6.46 -2.66
CA SER A 119 -0.23 6.88 -3.20
C SER A 119 -0.19 8.35 -3.61
N ILE A 120 -1.27 8.85 -4.23
CA ILE A 120 -1.41 10.27 -4.59
C ILE A 120 -1.45 11.11 -3.32
N MET A 121 -2.30 10.75 -2.35
CA MET A 121 -2.47 11.53 -1.12
C MET A 121 -1.17 11.64 -0.32
N LEU A 122 -0.46 10.52 -0.13
CA LEU A 122 0.86 10.51 0.52
C LEU A 122 1.86 11.41 -0.21
N GLY A 123 1.90 11.31 -1.55
CA GLY A 123 2.74 12.18 -2.36
C GLY A 123 2.39 13.65 -2.18
N THR A 124 1.10 13.98 -2.20
CA THR A 124 0.60 15.34 -2.02
C THR A 124 0.92 15.89 -0.64
N ALA A 125 0.78 15.09 0.43
CA ALA A 125 1.19 15.48 1.78
C ALA A 125 2.68 15.86 1.82
N LEU A 126 3.57 15.04 1.25
CA LEU A 126 5.00 15.37 1.15
C LEU A 126 5.24 16.64 0.30
N GLY A 127 4.53 16.78 -0.82
CA GLY A 127 4.66 17.92 -1.73
C GLY A 127 4.21 19.26 -1.14
N LEU A 128 3.15 19.25 -0.33
CA LEU A 128 2.58 20.44 0.34
C LEU A 128 3.48 20.97 1.47
N ASN A 129 4.29 20.10 2.08
CA ASN A 129 5.12 20.48 3.21
C ASN A 129 6.27 21.40 2.78
N HIS A 130 6.55 22.42 3.60
CA HIS A 130 7.63 23.39 3.37
C HIS A 130 8.84 23.18 4.30
N SER A 131 8.66 22.44 5.40
CA SER A 131 9.77 22.13 6.30
C SER A 131 10.59 20.96 5.78
N ASN A 132 11.89 21.18 5.52
CA ASN A 132 12.80 20.11 5.10
C ASN A 132 12.82 18.93 6.07
N SER A 133 12.70 19.15 7.39
CA SER A 133 12.65 18.06 8.36
C SER A 133 11.42 17.19 8.16
N VAL A 134 10.24 17.80 7.98
CA VAL A 134 8.97 17.08 7.75
C VAL A 134 8.98 16.37 6.41
N ILE A 135 9.51 17.00 5.35
CA ILE A 135 9.65 16.37 4.03
C ILE A 135 10.52 15.10 4.12
N ILE A 136 11.65 15.15 4.86
CA ILE A 136 12.53 14.00 5.07
C ILE A 136 11.83 12.91 5.88
N MET A 137 11.13 13.26 6.97
CA MET A 137 10.39 12.29 7.78
C MET A 137 9.31 11.58 6.96
N LEU A 138 8.50 12.33 6.21
CA LEU A 138 7.48 11.75 5.32
C LEU A 138 8.11 10.86 4.24
N PHE A 139 9.24 11.27 3.66
CA PHE A 139 9.94 10.44 2.69
C PHE A 139 10.39 9.10 3.29
N LEU A 140 10.99 9.13 4.49
CA LEU A 140 11.40 7.93 5.22
C LEU A 140 10.20 7.02 5.54
N ALA A 141 9.08 7.60 5.98
CA ALA A 141 7.84 6.87 6.21
C ALA A 141 7.35 6.17 4.93
N ILE A 142 7.32 6.89 3.81
CA ILE A 142 6.90 6.39 2.50
C ILE A 142 7.79 5.23 2.05
N ILE A 143 9.12 5.41 1.97
CA ILE A 143 9.99 4.38 1.40
C ILE A 143 9.99 3.07 2.20
N THR A 144 9.72 3.15 3.51
CA THR A 144 9.68 1.97 4.40
C THR A 144 8.65 0.94 3.95
N HIS A 145 7.51 1.38 3.40
CA HIS A 145 6.44 0.48 2.95
C HIS A 145 6.15 0.54 1.45
N LYS A 146 6.64 1.55 0.70
CA LYS A 146 6.33 1.69 -0.72
C LYS A 146 6.83 0.53 -1.58
N TRP A 147 7.99 -0.03 -1.24
CA TRP A 147 8.53 -1.20 -1.94
C TRP A 147 7.62 -2.43 -1.75
N ALA A 148 7.06 -2.62 -0.55
CA ALA A 148 6.17 -3.72 -0.22
C ALA A 148 4.83 -3.59 -0.94
N GLU A 149 4.29 -2.37 -0.99
CA GLU A 149 3.08 -2.04 -1.73
C GLU A 149 3.23 -2.32 -3.24
N SER A 150 4.34 -1.85 -3.82
CA SER A 150 4.68 -2.11 -5.21
C SER A 150 4.80 -3.60 -5.51
N PHE A 151 5.51 -4.32 -4.64
CA PHE A 151 5.72 -5.75 -4.76
C PHE A 151 4.38 -6.51 -4.71
N ALA A 152 3.52 -6.19 -3.75
CA ALA A 152 2.22 -6.82 -3.59
C ALA A 152 1.30 -6.58 -4.80
N ILE A 153 1.20 -5.33 -5.29
CA ILE A 153 0.42 -5.03 -6.50
C ILE A 153 0.97 -5.74 -7.72
N ALA A 154 2.30 -5.81 -7.89
CA ALA A 154 2.89 -6.54 -8.98
C ALA A 154 2.57 -8.05 -8.91
N VAL A 155 2.60 -8.66 -7.72
CA VAL A 155 2.18 -10.06 -7.53
C VAL A 155 0.69 -10.23 -7.87
N GLN A 156 -0.17 -9.36 -7.34
CA GLN A 156 -1.63 -9.46 -7.50
C GLN A 156 -2.07 -9.26 -8.96
N LEU A 157 -1.49 -8.28 -9.67
CA LEU A 157 -1.72 -8.07 -11.10
C LEU A 157 -1.23 -9.26 -11.95
N ASN A 158 -0.18 -9.96 -11.52
CA ASN A 158 0.36 -11.13 -12.22
C ASN A 158 -0.38 -12.44 -11.89
N LYS A 159 -1.02 -12.54 -10.71
CA LYS A 159 -1.89 -13.67 -10.31
C LYS A 159 -3.34 -13.52 -10.83
N SER A 160 -3.69 -12.36 -11.40
CA SER A 160 -5.00 -12.11 -12.01
C SER A 160 -5.12 -12.62 -13.46
N THR A 161 -6.34 -12.70 -14.00
CA THR A 161 -6.55 -13.05 -15.43
C THR A 161 -6.21 -11.93 -16.42
N LEU A 162 -5.67 -10.80 -15.95
CA LEU A 162 -5.24 -9.70 -16.84
C LEU A 162 -4.11 -10.16 -17.77
N SER A 163 -4.19 -9.71 -19.03
CA SER A 163 -3.09 -9.91 -19.97
C SER A 163 -1.83 -9.22 -19.46
N ARG A 164 -0.66 -9.76 -19.81
CA ARG A 164 0.64 -9.20 -19.37
C ARG A 164 0.79 -7.70 -19.68
N ARG A 165 0.26 -7.25 -20.82
CA ARG A 165 0.27 -5.82 -21.20
C ARG A 165 -0.57 -4.99 -20.25
N GLN A 166 -1.79 -5.45 -19.91
CA GLN A 166 -2.65 -4.77 -18.94
C GLN A 166 -2.00 -4.72 -17.55
N SER A 167 -1.47 -5.83 -17.05
CA SER A 167 -0.77 -5.86 -15.75
C SER A 167 0.39 -4.85 -15.71
N ILE A 168 1.19 -4.76 -16.77
CA ILE A 168 2.28 -3.77 -16.85
C ILE A 168 1.73 -2.34 -16.92
N CYS A 169 0.67 -2.08 -17.68
CA CYS A 169 0.06 -0.75 -17.75
C CYS A 169 -0.49 -0.29 -16.39
N PHE A 170 -1.21 -1.16 -15.66
CA PHE A 170 -1.69 -0.85 -14.31
C PHE A 170 -0.53 -0.63 -13.33
N PHE A 171 0.54 -1.41 -13.44
CA PHE A 171 1.70 -1.23 -12.59
C PHE A 171 2.46 0.08 -12.87
N LEU A 172 2.63 0.45 -14.14
CA LEU A 172 3.26 1.71 -14.53
C LEU A 172 2.40 2.92 -14.19
N SER A 173 1.08 2.81 -14.27
CA SER A 173 0.20 3.89 -13.80
C SER A 173 0.34 4.04 -12.29
N PHE A 174 0.31 2.94 -11.52
CA PHE A 174 0.53 2.95 -10.08
C PHE A 174 1.87 3.58 -9.69
N SER A 175 2.96 3.28 -10.40
CA SER A 175 4.28 3.83 -10.07
C SER A 175 4.39 5.35 -10.22
N LEU A 176 3.55 5.95 -11.07
CA LEU A 176 3.49 7.38 -11.26
C LEU A 176 2.63 8.10 -10.20
N MET A 177 1.79 7.38 -9.45
CA MET A 177 0.84 8.00 -8.51
C MET A 177 1.52 8.81 -7.40
N THR A 178 2.58 8.28 -6.79
CA THR A 178 3.33 9.02 -5.74
C THR A 178 4.11 10.21 -6.29
N PRO A 179 4.91 10.08 -7.38
CA PRO A 179 5.54 11.24 -8.02
C PRO A 179 4.52 12.31 -8.43
N LEU A 180 3.39 11.92 -9.03
CA LEU A 180 2.32 12.84 -9.38
C LEU A 180 1.76 13.54 -8.15
N GLY A 181 1.49 12.79 -7.06
CA GLY A 181 1.08 13.37 -5.78
C GLY A 181 2.05 14.43 -5.29
N ILE A 182 3.36 14.16 -5.29
CA ILE A 182 4.41 15.11 -4.86
C ILE A 182 4.39 16.37 -5.72
N LEU A 183 4.28 16.23 -7.04
CA LEU A 183 4.22 17.36 -7.96
C LEU A 183 2.95 18.19 -7.77
N ILE A 184 1.80 17.55 -7.59
CA ILE A 184 0.52 18.20 -7.27
C ILE A 184 0.67 18.99 -5.96
N GLY A 185 1.15 18.35 -4.89
CA GLY A 185 1.34 19.03 -3.61
C GLY A 185 2.32 20.19 -3.69
N TRP A 186 3.42 20.04 -4.44
CA TRP A 186 4.37 21.13 -4.63
C TRP A 186 3.76 22.32 -5.40
N TYR A 187 2.99 22.05 -6.46
CA TYR A 187 2.34 23.07 -7.27
C TYR A 187 1.25 23.84 -6.49
N PHE A 188 0.42 23.11 -5.73
CA PHE A 188 -0.67 23.67 -4.93
C PHE A 188 -0.27 24.09 -3.50
N GLY A 189 1.01 23.97 -3.13
CA GLY A 189 1.54 24.30 -1.80
C GLY A 189 1.38 25.77 -1.37
N HIS A 190 0.80 26.61 -2.21
CA HIS A 190 0.38 27.98 -1.90
C HIS A 190 -1.16 28.07 -1.93
N GLY A 191 -1.82 27.87 -0.79
CA GLY A 191 -3.22 28.28 -0.60
C GLY A 191 -4.29 27.20 -0.53
N VAL A 192 -3.94 25.93 -0.31
CA VAL A 192 -4.93 24.85 -0.11
C VAL A 192 -4.82 24.28 1.31
N GLU A 193 -5.41 24.96 2.29
CA GLU A 193 -5.81 24.33 3.54
C GLU A 193 -7.20 23.72 3.34
N THR A 194 -7.26 22.46 2.91
CA THR A 194 -8.54 21.75 2.87
C THR A 194 -8.82 21.17 4.25
N ASN A 195 -9.65 21.84 5.04
CA ASN A 195 -10.23 21.32 6.30
C ASN A 195 -11.26 20.20 6.05
N SER A 196 -10.98 19.36 5.06
CA SER A 196 -11.89 18.39 4.50
C SER A 196 -11.89 17.10 5.33
N ILE A 197 -13.05 16.47 5.45
CA ILE A 197 -13.18 15.13 6.02
C ILE A 197 -12.69 14.03 5.07
N PHE A 198 -12.45 14.36 3.80
CA PHE A 198 -12.02 13.39 2.80
C PHE A 198 -10.66 12.75 3.16
N ASP A 199 -9.73 13.52 3.72
CA ASP A 199 -8.40 13.00 4.06
C ASP A 199 -8.45 11.87 5.11
N PRO A 200 -9.02 12.07 6.31
CA PRO A 200 -9.10 11.00 7.29
C PRO A 200 -9.91 9.79 6.82
N VAL A 201 -10.96 10.00 6.01
CA VAL A 201 -11.77 8.90 5.45
C VAL A 201 -10.94 8.02 4.51
N LEU A 202 -10.20 8.62 3.58
CA LEU A 202 -9.40 7.88 2.61
C LEU A 202 -8.19 7.20 3.27
N ILE A 203 -7.57 7.82 4.28
CA ILE A 203 -6.49 7.20 5.06
C ILE A 203 -7.03 5.97 5.82
N ALA A 204 -8.19 6.07 6.48
CA ALA A 204 -8.82 4.93 7.16
C ALA A 204 -9.20 3.80 6.18
N ALA A 205 -9.72 4.15 5.00
CA ALA A 205 -10.06 3.18 3.96
C ALA A 205 -8.79 2.46 3.43
N SER A 206 -7.72 3.21 3.25
CA SER A 206 -6.41 2.67 2.86
C SER A 206 -5.85 1.75 3.95
N ALA A 207 -6.01 2.11 5.23
CA ALA A 207 -5.61 1.28 6.36
C ALA A 207 -6.39 -0.05 6.38
N GLY A 208 -7.69 -0.03 6.05
CA GLY A 208 -8.50 -1.25 5.92
C GLY A 208 -8.01 -2.17 4.79
N THR A 209 -7.56 -1.59 3.68
CA THR A 209 -6.98 -2.32 2.54
C THR A 209 -5.64 -2.96 2.91
N PHE A 210 -4.75 -2.22 3.56
CA PHE A 210 -3.47 -2.74 4.05
C PHE A 210 -3.67 -3.81 5.12
N LEU A 211 -4.62 -3.61 6.03
CA LEU A 211 -4.95 -4.60 7.06
C LEU A 211 -5.43 -5.89 6.43
N TYR A 212 -6.28 -5.81 5.41
CA TYR A 212 -6.75 -6.97 4.67
C TYR A 212 -5.61 -7.67 3.91
N LEU A 213 -4.77 -6.92 3.19
CA LEU A 213 -3.62 -7.48 2.47
C LEU A 213 -2.58 -8.11 3.41
N GLY A 214 -2.37 -7.51 4.58
CA GLY A 214 -1.42 -7.98 5.59
C GLY A 214 -1.94 -9.10 6.51
N THR A 215 -3.24 -9.43 6.47
CA THR A 215 -3.82 -10.51 7.28
C THR A 215 -4.34 -11.63 6.39
N LEU A 216 -5.61 -11.61 6.00
CA LEU A 216 -6.24 -12.73 5.31
C LEU A 216 -5.62 -13.01 3.95
N HIS A 217 -5.29 -11.98 3.17
CA HIS A 217 -4.67 -12.24 1.87
C HIS A 217 -3.21 -12.72 1.99
N GLY A 218 -2.40 -12.07 2.83
CA GLY A 218 -0.97 -12.37 2.97
C GLY A 218 -0.67 -13.52 3.94
N LEU A 219 -1.17 -13.42 5.17
CA LEU A 219 -0.86 -14.33 6.28
C LEU A 219 -1.50 -15.72 6.09
N GLU A 220 -2.71 -15.82 5.53
CA GLU A 220 -3.37 -17.10 5.21
C GLU A 220 -2.58 -17.87 4.14
N GLN A 221 -2.25 -17.20 3.03
CA GLN A 221 -1.52 -17.77 1.89
C GLN A 221 -0.06 -18.11 2.23
N CYS A 222 0.58 -17.34 3.12
CA CYS A 222 2.02 -17.47 3.33
C CYS A 222 2.44 -18.29 4.56
N VAL A 223 1.69 -18.24 5.68
CA VAL A 223 2.26 -18.71 6.97
C VAL A 223 1.27 -19.44 7.89
N MET A 224 0.01 -19.01 7.97
CA MET A 224 -0.90 -19.50 9.03
C MET A 224 -1.73 -20.72 8.65
N VAL A 225 -2.11 -20.91 7.38
CA VAL A 225 -3.08 -21.95 7.00
C VAL A 225 -2.52 -22.89 5.94
N GLU A 226 -2.10 -22.38 4.77
CA GLU A 226 -1.67 -23.25 3.66
C GLU A 226 -0.25 -23.81 3.82
N ARG A 227 0.64 -23.09 4.54
CA ARG A 227 2.05 -23.46 4.77
C ARG A 227 2.40 -23.60 6.25
N CYS A 228 1.47 -24.22 7.00
CA CYS A 228 1.55 -24.36 8.45
C CYS A 228 2.94 -24.86 8.93
N CYS A 229 3.39 -24.32 10.08
CA CYS A 229 4.66 -24.64 10.78
C CYS A 229 5.97 -24.08 10.18
N ASN A 230 5.93 -23.16 9.21
CA ASN A 230 7.16 -22.51 8.72
C ASN A 230 7.60 -21.32 9.59
N LEU A 231 8.30 -21.60 10.69
CA LEU A 231 8.83 -20.59 11.63
C LEU A 231 9.77 -19.57 10.98
N ARG A 232 10.45 -19.95 9.88
CA ARG A 232 11.34 -19.05 9.15
C ARG A 232 10.57 -17.99 8.39
N ASP A 233 9.46 -18.37 7.76
CA ASP A 233 8.63 -17.45 7.01
C ASP A 233 7.83 -16.53 7.96
N PHE A 234 7.42 -17.04 9.13
CA PHE A 234 6.83 -16.21 10.18
C PHE A 234 7.79 -15.14 10.73
N SER A 235 9.09 -15.46 10.86
CA SER A 235 10.05 -14.47 11.36
C SER A 235 10.21 -13.27 10.40
N PHE A 236 10.05 -13.46 9.09
CA PHE A 236 10.03 -12.36 8.13
C PHE A 236 8.80 -11.45 8.31
N VAL A 237 7.64 -12.00 8.67
CA VAL A 237 6.46 -11.20 9.04
C VAL A 237 6.77 -10.32 10.26
N ILE A 238 7.38 -10.90 11.31
CA ILE A 238 7.79 -10.16 12.52
C ILE A 238 8.79 -9.05 12.16
N ILE A 239 9.77 -9.34 11.31
CA ILE A 239 10.77 -8.36 10.86
C ILE A 239 10.08 -7.21 10.10
N GLY A 240 9.14 -7.51 9.21
CA GLY A 240 8.39 -6.49 8.45
C GLY A 240 7.55 -5.59 9.35
N PHE A 241 6.86 -6.19 10.34
CA PHE A 241 6.10 -5.43 11.33
C PHE A 241 7.02 -4.57 12.21
N GLY A 242 8.14 -5.13 12.68
CA GLY A 242 9.13 -4.43 13.48
C GLY A 242 9.79 -3.26 12.76
N LEU A 243 10.05 -3.40 11.45
CA LEU A 243 10.54 -2.32 10.60
C LEU A 243 9.55 -1.14 10.59
N MET A 244 8.25 -1.41 10.40
CA MET A 244 7.23 -0.36 10.45
C MET A 244 7.09 0.25 11.85
N ALA A 245 7.17 -0.56 12.90
CA ALA A 245 7.11 -0.06 14.28
C ALA A 245 8.29 0.88 14.62
N ALA A 246 9.50 0.55 14.17
CA ALA A 246 10.67 1.39 14.38
C ALA A 246 10.51 2.75 13.70
N VAL A 247 9.99 2.78 12.47
CA VAL A 247 9.76 4.03 11.73
C VAL A 247 8.62 4.83 12.35
N ALA A 248 7.51 4.19 12.71
CA ALA A 248 6.37 4.84 13.38
C ALA A 248 6.73 5.41 14.76
N SER A 249 7.78 4.93 15.42
CA SER A 249 8.26 5.51 16.68
C SER A 249 9.05 6.80 16.51
N TYR A 250 9.53 7.07 15.29
CA TYR A 250 10.41 8.19 14.97
C TYR A 250 9.68 9.32 14.21
N VAL A 251 8.61 8.97 13.48
CA VAL A 251 7.77 9.87 12.68
C VAL A 251 6.57 10.29 13.49
#